data_AF-A0A1X1MUE9-F1
#
_entry.id   AF-A0A1X1MUE9-F1
#
_cell.length_a   1.000
_cell.length_b   1.000
_cell.length_c   1.000
_cell.angle_alpha   90.00
_cell.angle_beta   90.00
_cell.angle_gamma   90.00
#
_symmetry.space_group_name_H-M   'P 1'
#
loop_
_entity.id
_entity.type
_entity.pdbx_description
1 polymer ?
#
loop_
_entity_poly.entity_id
_entity_poly.type
_entity_poly.pdbx_seq_one_letter_code
_entity_poly.pdbx_strand_id
1 'polypeptide(L)'
;MYNTPKIYSFDAARVVALVAVVLIHGQFFMDYAVVDGEPWLNYLINQLCRFAVPLFFLMAGYLIYPTLSQKPFKKARSYCMPLMVIWALWSAIALVMPFNLGTLIQHGYLVERQGYWGFLASTPLNSLFEGGLVHLWYLPALVSAVVIIALFERLRVYGLLLPVAIALYVYGVGAGSYAIITEWSAPIFTRNGPFFSLLMVSIGFAIRRNDWSLPASSARAIALLGLSMHFAEALFLHGKGQLFNMNDFLIGTAVWSVGLFFWLLAKPNLGQAPVWSRLSQWVFPMYVTHLFVIIVLFNVAGVLGLTQGAKDALVFIGTLIGSYLLVVALDKTPMSFARLRLRFA
;
A
#
# COMPACT_ATOMS: atom_id res chain seq x y z
N MET A 1 24.42 -0.14 20.44
CA MET A 1 23.06 -0.21 19.84
C MET A 1 22.21 0.84 20.51
N TYR A 2 21.74 1.86 19.78
CA TYR A 2 20.74 2.78 20.33
C TYR A 2 19.42 2.03 20.44
N ASN A 3 19.04 1.66 21.66
CA ASN A 3 17.76 1.02 21.94
C ASN A 3 16.69 2.12 21.80
N THR A 4 16.22 2.34 20.57
CA THR A 4 15.17 3.35 20.33
C THR A 4 13.90 2.83 21.01
N PRO A 5 13.29 3.61 21.92
CA PRO A 5 12.10 3.16 22.63
C PRO A 5 11.02 2.77 21.62
N LYS A 6 10.32 1.67 21.91
CA LYS A 6 9.29 1.14 21.04
C LYS A 6 8.14 2.15 20.90
N ILE A 7 7.76 2.46 19.66
CA ILE A 7 6.62 3.33 19.34
C ILE A 7 5.39 2.45 19.12
N TYR A 8 4.58 2.25 20.16
CA TYR A 8 3.38 1.39 20.11
C TYR A 8 2.32 1.90 19.14
N SER A 9 2.25 3.22 18.95
CA SER A 9 1.32 3.83 18.00
C SER A 9 1.55 3.36 16.56
N PHE A 10 2.80 3.07 16.18
CA PHE A 10 3.11 2.51 14.86
C PHE A 10 2.62 1.07 14.72
N ASP A 11 2.73 0.25 15.78
CA ASP A 11 2.19 -1.11 15.75
C ASP A 11 0.67 -1.10 15.54
N ALA A 12 -0.05 -0.31 16.33
CA ALA A 12 -1.51 -0.19 16.20
C ALA A 12 -1.92 0.36 14.83
N ALA A 13 -1.26 1.42 14.37
CA ALA A 13 -1.57 2.05 13.09
C ALA A 13 -1.33 1.13 11.90
N ARG A 14 -0.27 0.28 11.92
CA ARG A 14 -0.03 -0.72 10.88
C ARG A 14 -1.15 -1.76 10.79
N VAL A 15 -1.74 -2.15 11.91
CA VAL A 15 -2.88 -3.08 11.93
C VAL A 15 -4.13 -2.41 11.37
N VAL A 16 -4.43 -1.17 11.78
CA VAL A 16 -5.55 -0.39 11.23
C VAL A 16 -5.39 -0.16 9.72
N ALA A 17 -4.18 0.20 9.28
CA ALA A 17 -3.87 0.39 7.86
C ALA A 17 -4.03 -0.91 7.04
N LEU A 18 -3.68 -2.08 7.60
CA LEU A 18 -3.96 -3.36 6.93
C LEU A 18 -5.46 -3.58 6.74
N VAL A 19 -6.28 -3.30 7.75
CA VAL A 19 -7.75 -3.42 7.65
C VAL A 19 -8.28 -2.50 6.55
N ALA A 20 -7.79 -1.26 6.48
CA ALA A 20 -8.13 -0.32 5.42
C ALA A 20 -7.75 -0.84 4.01
N VAL A 21 -6.58 -1.47 3.85
CA VAL A 21 -6.17 -2.11 2.59
C VAL A 21 -7.13 -3.25 2.20
N VAL A 22 -7.53 -4.09 3.16
CA VAL A 22 -8.49 -5.18 2.91
C VAL A 22 -9.87 -4.63 2.54
N LEU A 23 -10.32 -3.53 3.13
CA LEU A 23 -11.59 -2.88 2.76
C LEU A 23 -11.58 -2.38 1.32
N ILE A 24 -10.49 -1.73 0.88
CA ILE A 24 -10.32 -1.26 -0.51
C ILE A 24 -10.42 -2.43 -1.49
N HIS A 25 -9.65 -3.49 -1.26
CA HIS A 25 -9.55 -4.61 -2.20
C HIS A 25 -10.72 -5.60 -2.12
N GLY A 26 -11.42 -5.65 -0.98
CA GLY A 26 -12.62 -6.46 -0.80
C GLY A 26 -13.85 -5.91 -1.49
N GLN A 27 -13.75 -4.74 -2.17
CA GLN A 27 -14.86 -4.08 -2.88
C GLN A 27 -16.11 -3.90 -2.01
N PHE A 28 -15.89 -3.57 -0.74
CA PHE A 28 -16.93 -3.48 0.28
C PHE A 28 -17.98 -2.43 -0.10
N PHE A 29 -19.28 -2.76 0.01
CA PHE A 29 -20.39 -1.87 -0.30
C PHE A 29 -20.53 -1.41 -1.76
N MET A 30 -19.95 -2.12 -2.73
CA MET A 30 -20.14 -1.79 -4.15
C MET A 30 -21.61 -1.86 -4.61
N ASP A 31 -22.43 -2.65 -3.94
CA ASP A 31 -23.85 -2.87 -4.30
C ASP A 31 -24.81 -2.09 -3.37
N TYR A 32 -24.32 -1.06 -2.68
CA TYR A 32 -25.06 -0.32 -1.64
C TYR A 32 -25.05 1.18 -1.87
N ALA A 33 -26.13 1.83 -1.40
CA ALA A 33 -26.28 3.28 -1.44
C ALA A 33 -25.95 3.85 -2.84
N VAL A 34 -26.45 3.15 -3.87
CA VAL A 34 -26.27 3.53 -5.26
C VAL A 34 -27.16 4.74 -5.54
N VAL A 35 -26.57 5.92 -5.65
CA VAL A 35 -27.25 7.18 -5.99
C VAL A 35 -26.73 7.61 -7.35
N ASP A 36 -27.64 7.86 -8.29
CA ASP A 36 -27.33 8.18 -9.69
C ASP A 36 -26.41 7.16 -10.39
N GLY A 37 -26.54 5.89 -10.01
CA GLY A 37 -25.73 4.80 -10.55
C GLY A 37 -24.36 4.62 -9.87
N GLU A 38 -24.05 5.40 -8.85
CA GLU A 38 -22.75 5.38 -8.18
C GLU A 38 -22.81 4.88 -6.73
N PRO A 39 -21.94 3.92 -6.34
CA PRO A 39 -21.93 3.38 -4.98
C PRO A 39 -21.17 4.30 -4.01
N TRP A 40 -21.81 5.40 -3.61
CA TRP A 40 -21.19 6.44 -2.79
C TRP A 40 -20.61 5.94 -1.47
N LEU A 41 -21.26 4.94 -0.85
CA LEU A 41 -20.73 4.34 0.38
C LEU A 41 -19.38 3.65 0.15
N ASN A 42 -19.24 2.87 -0.94
CA ASN A 42 -17.96 2.30 -1.34
C ASN A 42 -16.94 3.40 -1.64
N TYR A 43 -17.34 4.42 -2.41
CA TYR A 43 -16.48 5.52 -2.83
C TYR A 43 -15.87 6.26 -1.64
N LEU A 44 -16.69 6.61 -0.66
CA LEU A 44 -16.26 7.26 0.58
C LEU A 44 -15.32 6.37 1.39
N ILE A 45 -15.65 5.10 1.59
CA ILE A 45 -14.80 4.17 2.35
C ILE A 45 -13.48 3.90 1.65
N ASN A 46 -13.49 3.75 0.33
CA ASN A 46 -12.28 3.57 -0.47
C ASN A 46 -11.32 4.74 -0.28
N GLN A 47 -11.80 5.97 -0.46
CA GLN A 47 -10.99 7.19 -0.30
C GLN A 47 -10.57 7.43 1.17
N LEU A 48 -11.44 7.16 2.14
CA LEU A 48 -11.11 7.17 3.57
C LEU A 48 -10.05 6.14 3.97
N CYS A 49 -9.81 5.10 3.16
CA CYS A 49 -8.78 4.10 3.41
C CYS A 49 -7.44 4.44 2.72
N ARG A 50 -7.37 5.46 1.85
CA ARG A 50 -6.16 5.80 1.08
C ARG A 50 -5.00 6.34 1.91
N PHE A 51 -5.17 6.63 3.20
CA PHE A 51 -4.05 6.94 4.10
C PHE A 51 -3.12 5.75 4.38
N ALA A 52 -3.59 4.51 4.18
CA ALA A 52 -2.88 3.32 4.65
C ALA A 52 -1.48 3.16 4.02
N VAL A 53 -1.40 3.19 2.69
CA VAL A 53 -0.15 3.04 1.94
C VAL A 53 0.86 4.18 2.20
N PRO A 54 0.50 5.48 2.12
CA PRO A 54 1.44 6.56 2.41
C PRO A 54 1.91 6.53 3.87
N LEU A 55 1.08 6.09 4.82
CA LEU A 55 1.49 5.86 6.20
C LEU A 55 2.56 4.77 6.31
N PHE A 56 2.41 3.65 5.58
CA PHE A 56 3.45 2.60 5.51
C PHE A 56 4.76 3.14 4.93
N PHE A 57 4.72 3.98 3.88
CA PHE A 57 5.92 4.61 3.32
C PHE A 57 6.61 5.55 4.33
N LEU A 58 5.85 6.41 5.02
CA LEU A 58 6.37 7.31 6.07
C LEU A 58 7.06 6.53 7.19
N MET A 59 6.42 5.47 7.69
CA MET A 59 7.01 4.59 8.70
C MET A 59 8.28 3.90 8.20
N ALA A 60 8.30 3.42 6.95
CA ALA A 60 9.48 2.80 6.36
C ALA A 60 10.67 3.76 6.30
N GLY A 61 10.45 5.00 5.83
CA GLY A 61 11.48 6.04 5.79
C GLY A 61 12.02 6.41 7.18
N TYR A 62 11.12 6.59 8.14
CA TYR A 62 11.48 6.93 9.51
C TYR A 62 12.32 5.83 10.19
N LEU A 63 11.90 4.57 10.04
CA LEU A 63 12.55 3.44 10.70
C LEU A 63 13.87 3.04 10.02
N ILE A 64 14.03 3.23 8.71
CA ILE A 64 15.25 2.83 8.00
C ILE A 64 16.40 3.83 8.19
N TYR A 65 16.09 5.11 8.43
CA TYR A 65 17.06 6.21 8.52
C TYR A 65 18.33 5.88 9.31
N PRO A 66 18.29 5.44 10.59
CA PRO A 66 19.48 5.34 11.43
C PRO A 66 20.56 4.42 10.87
N THR A 67 20.16 3.44 10.06
CA THR A 67 21.08 2.45 9.46
C THR A 67 21.42 2.76 8.02
N LEU A 68 20.48 3.36 7.27
CA LEU A 68 20.72 3.74 5.88
C LEU A 68 21.71 4.91 5.77
N SER A 69 21.62 5.91 6.63
CA SER A 69 22.53 7.08 6.61
C SER A 69 24.00 6.69 6.88
N GLN A 70 24.23 5.64 7.66
CA GLN A 70 25.59 5.16 7.96
C GLN A 70 26.17 4.27 6.86
N LYS A 71 25.35 3.36 6.31
CA LYS A 71 25.80 2.36 5.32
C LYS A 71 24.78 2.26 4.17
N PRO A 72 24.67 3.29 3.30
CA PRO A 72 23.53 3.41 2.36
C PRO A 72 23.29 2.18 1.49
N PHE A 73 24.29 1.75 0.71
CA PHE A 73 24.10 0.61 -0.20
C PHE A 73 24.03 -0.74 0.49
N LYS A 74 24.80 -0.95 1.57
CA LYS A 74 24.71 -2.21 2.34
C LYS A 74 23.32 -2.35 2.97
N LYS A 75 22.79 -1.27 3.55
CA LYS A 75 21.47 -1.28 4.17
C LYS A 75 20.35 -1.35 3.13
N ALA A 76 20.45 -0.61 2.02
CA ALA A 76 19.50 -0.70 0.93
C ALA A 76 19.42 -2.13 0.37
N ARG A 77 20.56 -2.79 0.13
CA ARG A 77 20.58 -4.17 -0.38
C ARG A 77 19.91 -5.16 0.58
N SER A 78 20.30 -5.16 1.86
CA SER A 78 19.73 -6.06 2.88
C SER A 78 18.23 -5.79 3.14
N TYR A 79 17.79 -4.55 2.97
CA TYR A 79 16.38 -4.19 3.09
C TYR A 79 15.56 -4.56 1.85
N CYS A 80 16.05 -4.25 0.65
CA CYS A 80 15.31 -4.38 -0.60
C CYS A 80 15.31 -5.81 -1.18
N MET A 81 16.39 -6.59 -1.02
CA MET A 81 16.43 -7.94 -1.61
C MET A 81 15.37 -8.91 -1.10
N PRO A 82 15.10 -9.02 0.21
CA PRO A 82 13.97 -9.81 0.69
C PRO A 82 12.64 -9.39 0.05
N LEU A 83 12.42 -8.08 -0.11
CA LEU A 83 11.18 -7.56 -0.70
C LEU A 83 11.04 -7.97 -2.16
N MET A 84 12.12 -7.88 -2.94
CA MET A 84 12.10 -8.29 -4.35
C MET A 84 11.97 -9.80 -4.54
N VAL A 85 12.56 -10.61 -3.65
CA VAL A 85 12.37 -12.07 -3.65
C VAL A 85 10.91 -12.43 -3.36
N ILE A 86 10.31 -11.76 -2.37
CA ILE A 86 8.89 -11.94 -2.04
C ILE A 86 8.01 -11.49 -3.23
N TRP A 87 8.29 -10.31 -3.80
CA TRP A 87 7.58 -9.82 -4.97
C TRP A 87 7.65 -10.81 -6.14
N ALA A 88 8.83 -11.36 -6.45
CA ALA A 88 9.02 -12.33 -7.53
C ALA A 88 8.30 -13.65 -7.25
N LEU A 89 8.42 -14.19 -6.03
CA LEU A 89 7.76 -15.43 -5.62
C LEU A 89 6.24 -15.33 -5.74
N TRP A 90 5.64 -14.28 -5.18
CA TRP A 90 4.20 -14.10 -5.19
C TRP A 90 3.66 -13.69 -6.56
N SER A 91 4.46 -13.00 -7.37
CA SER A 91 4.13 -12.78 -8.79
C SER A 91 4.11 -14.10 -9.56
N ALA A 92 5.08 -15.00 -9.32
CA ALA A 92 5.10 -16.33 -9.94
C ALA A 92 3.89 -17.19 -9.51
N ILE A 93 3.47 -17.11 -8.25
CA ILE A 93 2.25 -17.78 -7.78
C ILE A 93 1.02 -17.21 -8.52
N ALA A 94 0.90 -15.89 -8.66
CA ALA A 94 -0.20 -15.24 -9.38
C ALA A 94 -0.22 -15.60 -10.87
N LEU A 95 0.93 -15.82 -11.50
CA LEU A 95 1.00 -16.26 -12.89
C LEU A 95 0.28 -17.60 -13.13
N VAL A 96 0.34 -18.51 -12.14
CA VAL A 96 -0.18 -19.88 -12.25
C VAL A 96 -1.54 -20.06 -11.56
N MET A 97 -1.84 -19.27 -10.53
CA MET A 97 -3.09 -19.40 -9.79
C MET A 97 -4.29 -18.98 -10.68
N PRO A 98 -5.34 -19.83 -10.80
CA PRO A 98 -6.56 -19.42 -11.47
C PRO A 98 -7.35 -18.41 -10.62
N PHE A 99 -7.92 -17.40 -11.28
CA PHE A 99 -8.67 -16.33 -10.63
C PHE A 99 -10.18 -16.49 -10.75
N ASN A 100 -10.66 -17.21 -11.78
CA ASN A 100 -12.08 -17.48 -12.00
C ASN A 100 -12.35 -18.99 -12.07
N LEU A 101 -12.82 -19.58 -10.97
CA LEU A 101 -13.13 -21.00 -10.88
C LEU A 101 -14.30 -21.42 -11.79
N GLY A 102 -15.25 -20.52 -12.05
CA GLY A 102 -16.34 -20.78 -12.99
C GLY A 102 -15.81 -21.02 -14.40
N THR A 103 -14.97 -20.12 -14.91
CA THR A 103 -14.31 -20.26 -16.20
C THR A 103 -13.39 -21.46 -16.24
N LEU A 104 -12.63 -21.71 -15.16
CA LEU A 104 -11.75 -22.88 -15.05
C LEU A 104 -12.53 -24.20 -15.23
N ILE A 105 -13.67 -24.33 -14.56
CA ILE A 105 -14.50 -25.55 -14.61
C ILE A 105 -15.18 -25.69 -15.97
N GLN A 106 -15.73 -24.60 -16.52
CA GLN A 106 -16.54 -24.64 -17.75
C GLN A 106 -15.70 -24.68 -19.03
N HIS A 107 -14.56 -23.99 -19.04
CA HIS A 107 -13.77 -23.74 -20.26
C HIS A 107 -12.30 -24.18 -20.14
N GLY A 108 -11.86 -24.64 -18.96
CA GLY A 108 -10.51 -25.14 -18.72
C GLY A 108 -9.49 -24.07 -18.33
N TYR A 109 -8.34 -24.54 -17.85
CA TYR A 109 -7.29 -23.70 -17.27
C TYR A 109 -6.68 -22.69 -18.25
N LEU A 110 -6.40 -23.10 -19.49
CA LEU A 110 -5.78 -22.21 -20.46
C LEU A 110 -6.68 -21.03 -20.83
N VAL A 111 -7.99 -21.26 -21.01
CA VAL A 111 -8.96 -20.20 -21.30
C VAL A 111 -9.05 -19.21 -20.14
N GLU A 112 -9.06 -19.71 -18.91
CA GLU A 112 -9.11 -18.87 -17.71
C GLU A 112 -7.84 -18.01 -17.56
N ARG A 113 -6.65 -18.55 -17.84
CA ARG A 113 -5.39 -17.80 -17.72
C ARG A 113 -5.06 -16.89 -18.89
N GLN A 114 -5.50 -17.21 -20.10
CA GLN A 114 -5.10 -16.51 -21.32
C GLN A 114 -5.38 -15.00 -21.26
N GLY A 115 -6.55 -14.60 -20.75
CA GLY A 115 -6.90 -13.19 -20.63
C GLY A 115 -5.96 -12.43 -19.70
N TYR A 116 -5.61 -13.01 -18.56
CA TYR A 116 -4.67 -12.40 -17.61
C TYR A 116 -3.24 -12.33 -18.17
N TRP A 117 -2.74 -13.41 -18.78
CA TRP A 117 -1.41 -13.36 -19.41
C TRP A 117 -1.36 -12.35 -20.56
N GLY A 118 -2.43 -12.24 -21.33
CA GLY A 118 -2.60 -11.22 -22.36
C GLY A 118 -2.54 -9.80 -21.80
N PHE A 119 -3.22 -9.53 -20.69
CA PHE A 119 -3.18 -8.23 -20.00
C PHE A 119 -1.78 -7.85 -19.52
N LEU A 120 -1.05 -8.80 -18.94
CA LEU A 120 0.34 -8.56 -18.52
C LEU A 120 1.24 -8.27 -19.73
N ALA A 121 1.11 -9.05 -20.80
CA ALA A 121 1.88 -8.89 -22.02
C ALA A 121 1.58 -7.57 -22.73
N SER A 122 0.35 -7.06 -22.67
CA SER A 122 -0.03 -5.76 -23.25
C SER A 122 0.48 -4.56 -22.44
N THR A 123 0.86 -4.75 -21.18
CA THR A 123 1.35 -3.69 -20.30
C THR A 123 2.65 -4.09 -19.57
N PRO A 124 3.73 -4.42 -20.30
CA PRO A 124 4.90 -5.10 -19.74
C PRO A 124 5.62 -4.25 -18.68
N LEU A 125 5.69 -2.93 -18.86
CA LEU A 125 6.29 -2.03 -17.88
C LEU A 125 5.46 -1.95 -16.60
N ASN A 126 4.13 -1.83 -16.71
CA ASN A 126 3.27 -1.86 -15.53
C ASN A 126 3.35 -3.21 -14.82
N SER A 127 3.35 -4.31 -15.57
CA SER A 127 3.49 -5.67 -15.02
C SER A 127 4.80 -5.85 -14.24
N LEU A 128 5.90 -5.26 -14.71
CA LEU A 128 7.18 -5.29 -14.01
C LEU A 128 7.18 -4.48 -12.71
N PHE A 129 6.50 -3.33 -12.68
CA PHE A 129 6.48 -2.45 -11.51
C PHE A 129 5.31 -2.74 -10.54
N GLU A 130 4.30 -3.49 -10.99
CA GLU A 130 3.17 -3.93 -10.18
C GLU A 130 3.41 -5.34 -9.64
N GLY A 131 3.81 -6.28 -10.50
CA GLY A 131 3.88 -7.70 -10.19
C GLY A 131 2.68 -8.47 -10.69
N GLY A 132 2.52 -9.70 -10.23
CA GLY A 132 1.44 -10.58 -10.69
C GLY A 132 0.06 -10.20 -10.18
N LEU A 133 -0.06 -9.40 -9.13
CA LEU A 133 -1.32 -8.90 -8.62
C LEU A 133 -1.19 -7.44 -8.22
N VAL A 134 -2.29 -6.69 -8.40
CA VAL A 134 -2.29 -5.23 -8.30
C VAL A 134 -1.65 -4.75 -7.00
N HIS A 135 -1.95 -5.34 -5.84
CA HIS A 135 -1.44 -4.83 -4.58
C HIS A 135 0.10 -4.86 -4.50
N LEU A 136 0.78 -5.77 -5.18
CA LEU A 136 2.22 -5.99 -5.06
C LEU A 136 3.08 -4.78 -5.49
N TRP A 137 2.52 -3.77 -6.17
CA TRP A 137 3.23 -2.57 -6.63
C TRP A 137 3.95 -1.81 -5.51
N TYR A 138 3.44 -1.91 -4.28
CA TYR A 138 4.05 -1.28 -3.11
C TYR A 138 5.51 -1.71 -2.91
N LEU A 139 5.83 -2.98 -3.21
CA LEU A 139 7.18 -3.50 -2.98
C LEU A 139 8.21 -2.87 -3.93
N PRO A 140 8.02 -2.90 -5.27
CA PRO A 140 8.90 -2.16 -6.18
C PRO A 140 8.94 -0.66 -5.88
N ALA A 141 7.80 -0.03 -5.56
CA ALA A 141 7.75 1.38 -5.22
C ALA A 141 8.60 1.71 -3.98
N LEU A 142 8.46 0.95 -2.89
CA LEU A 142 9.28 1.10 -1.69
C LEU A 142 10.77 0.88 -1.99
N VAL A 143 11.10 -0.14 -2.78
CA VAL A 143 12.48 -0.43 -3.19
C VAL A 143 13.07 0.73 -3.99
N SER A 144 12.32 1.28 -4.96
CA SER A 144 12.74 2.47 -5.71
C SER A 144 13.04 3.64 -4.79
N ALA A 145 12.15 3.96 -3.85
CA ALA A 145 12.36 5.05 -2.91
C ALA A 145 13.61 4.84 -2.04
N VAL A 146 13.79 3.64 -1.46
CA VAL A 146 14.95 3.34 -0.61
C VAL A 146 16.27 3.40 -1.39
N VAL A 147 16.29 2.90 -2.63
CA VAL A 147 17.48 2.94 -3.49
C VAL A 147 17.85 4.38 -3.87
N ILE A 148 16.85 5.21 -4.22
CA ILE A 148 17.06 6.63 -4.52
C ILE A 148 17.59 7.36 -3.29
N ILE A 149 16.99 7.17 -2.12
CA ILE A 149 17.47 7.79 -0.88
C ILE A 149 18.91 7.34 -0.56
N ALA A 150 19.21 6.05 -0.72
CA ALA A 150 20.56 5.54 -0.50
C ALA A 150 21.60 6.18 -1.46
N LEU A 151 21.20 6.44 -2.71
CA LEU A 151 22.03 7.16 -3.67
C LEU A 151 22.28 8.61 -3.23
N PHE A 152 21.23 9.33 -2.81
CA PHE A 152 21.36 10.71 -2.33
C PHE A 152 22.23 10.80 -1.07
N GLU A 153 22.09 9.87 -0.14
CA GLU A 153 22.95 9.75 1.05
C GLU A 153 24.41 9.48 0.66
N ARG A 154 24.63 8.57 -0.30
CA ARG A 154 25.99 8.25 -0.77
C ARG A 154 26.66 9.43 -1.46
N LEU A 155 25.93 10.16 -2.28
CA LEU A 155 26.41 11.33 -3.02
C LEU A 155 26.47 12.61 -2.17
N ARG A 156 25.97 12.57 -0.92
CA ARG A 156 25.91 13.72 0.01
C ARG A 156 25.08 14.90 -0.52
N VAL A 157 24.11 14.65 -1.41
CA VAL A 157 23.20 15.66 -2.00
C VAL A 157 21.81 15.63 -1.37
N TYR A 158 21.71 15.26 -0.09
CA TYR A 158 20.44 15.12 0.62
C TYR A 158 19.54 16.38 0.54
N GLY A 159 20.12 17.58 0.47
CA GLY A 159 19.34 18.82 0.32
C GLY A 159 18.42 18.83 -0.92
N LEU A 160 18.75 18.04 -1.95
CA LEU A 160 17.94 17.88 -3.16
C LEU A 160 16.87 16.78 -3.05
N LEU A 161 16.88 15.96 -2.00
CA LEU A 161 15.99 14.80 -1.88
C LEU A 161 14.52 15.21 -1.85
N LEU A 162 14.16 16.12 -0.94
CA LEU A 162 12.77 16.60 -0.84
C LEU A 162 12.32 17.38 -2.10
N PRO A 163 13.12 18.32 -2.66
CA PRO A 163 12.77 18.95 -3.93
C PRO A 163 12.47 17.96 -5.06
N VAL A 164 13.34 16.96 -5.27
CA VAL A 164 13.15 15.92 -6.30
C VAL A 164 11.91 15.07 -5.99
N ALA A 165 11.71 14.70 -4.73
CA ALA A 165 10.55 13.91 -4.33
C ALA A 165 9.23 14.67 -4.50
N ILE A 166 9.21 15.98 -4.21
CA ILE A 166 8.05 16.84 -4.46
C ILE A 166 7.77 16.94 -5.95
N ALA A 167 8.79 17.18 -6.78
CA ALA A 167 8.63 17.25 -8.23
C ALA A 167 8.04 15.96 -8.81
N LEU A 168 8.57 14.79 -8.39
CA LEU A 168 8.04 13.49 -8.82
C LEU A 168 6.62 13.23 -8.32
N TYR A 169 6.27 13.66 -7.11
CA TYR A 169 4.91 13.53 -6.59
C TYR A 169 3.92 14.41 -7.35
N VAL A 170 4.28 15.67 -7.62
CA VAL A 170 3.45 16.59 -8.43
C VAL A 170 3.24 16.02 -9.83
N TYR A 171 4.30 15.52 -10.46
CA TYR A 171 4.18 14.80 -11.74
C TYR A 171 3.28 13.57 -11.61
N GLY A 172 3.42 12.77 -10.55
CA GLY A 172 2.61 11.58 -10.30
C GLY A 172 1.13 11.87 -10.07
N VAL A 173 0.80 12.96 -9.37
CA VAL A 173 -0.58 13.45 -9.23
C VAL A 173 -1.09 13.93 -10.60
N GLY A 174 -0.30 14.74 -11.30
CA GLY A 174 -0.60 15.31 -12.60
C GLY A 174 -0.92 14.25 -13.66
N ALA A 175 -0.05 13.26 -13.83
CA ALA A 175 -0.20 12.17 -14.80
C ALA A 175 -1.04 10.98 -14.28
N GLY A 176 -1.55 11.06 -13.05
CA GLY A 176 -2.40 10.05 -12.43
C GLY A 176 -3.82 10.58 -12.24
N SER A 177 -4.18 10.89 -11.00
CA SER A 177 -5.52 11.36 -10.62
C SER A 177 -5.97 12.62 -11.38
N TYR A 178 -5.05 13.52 -11.72
CA TYR A 178 -5.34 14.76 -12.45
C TYR A 178 -5.24 14.62 -13.98
N ALA A 179 -4.98 13.43 -14.52
CA ALA A 179 -4.78 13.23 -15.96
C ALA A 179 -5.99 13.68 -16.79
N ILE A 180 -7.21 13.62 -16.24
CA ILE A 180 -8.44 14.11 -16.88
C ILE A 180 -8.42 15.63 -17.16
N ILE A 181 -7.57 16.40 -16.45
CA ILE A 181 -7.43 17.86 -16.61
C ILE A 181 -6.09 18.21 -17.24
N THR A 182 -5.01 17.56 -16.82
CA THR A 182 -3.65 17.90 -17.28
C THR A 182 -3.32 17.28 -18.62
N GLU A 183 -4.01 16.19 -18.99
CA GLU A 183 -3.70 15.34 -20.14
C GLU A 183 -2.27 14.76 -20.10
N TRP A 184 -1.62 14.81 -18.93
CA TRP A 184 -0.30 14.24 -18.76
C TRP A 184 -0.37 12.73 -18.75
N SER A 185 0.63 12.09 -19.35
CA SER A 185 0.79 10.64 -19.34
C SER A 185 2.07 10.26 -18.61
N ALA A 186 2.07 9.05 -18.07
CA ALA A 186 3.22 8.42 -17.46
C ALA A 186 3.48 7.05 -18.10
N PRO A 187 4.74 6.62 -18.19
CA PRO A 187 5.09 5.33 -18.82
C PRO A 187 4.62 4.12 -18.00
N ILE A 188 4.31 4.33 -16.72
CA ILE A 188 3.73 3.36 -15.79
C ILE A 188 2.68 4.09 -14.94
N PHE A 189 1.78 3.35 -14.30
CA PHE A 189 0.86 3.92 -13.31
C PHE A 189 1.64 4.70 -12.26
N THR A 190 1.22 5.91 -11.95
CA THR A 190 2.02 6.82 -11.10
C THR A 190 2.07 6.38 -9.64
N ARG A 191 1.18 5.47 -9.19
CA ARG A 191 1.34 4.81 -7.89
C ARG A 191 2.55 3.86 -7.88
N ASN A 192 2.89 3.30 -9.05
CA ASN A 192 4.00 2.38 -9.22
C ASN A 192 5.33 3.15 -9.27
N GLY A 193 6.42 2.55 -8.78
CA GLY A 193 7.73 3.18 -8.79
C GLY A 193 7.86 4.39 -7.82
N PRO A 194 8.71 5.39 -8.13
CA PRO A 194 9.10 6.42 -7.17
C PRO A 194 8.14 7.59 -7.03
N PHE A 195 7.16 7.80 -7.93
CA PHE A 195 6.38 9.05 -7.96
C PHE A 195 5.61 9.28 -6.66
N PHE A 196 4.89 8.26 -6.19
CA PHE A 196 4.19 8.32 -4.92
C PHE A 196 5.12 8.05 -3.72
N SER A 197 5.90 6.97 -3.82
CA SER A 197 6.66 6.42 -2.70
C SER A 197 7.82 7.33 -2.26
N LEU A 198 8.53 7.98 -3.18
CA LEU A 198 9.73 8.74 -2.85
C LEU A 198 9.42 9.89 -1.90
N LEU A 199 8.34 10.65 -2.13
CA LEU A 199 7.96 11.74 -1.22
C LEU A 199 7.64 11.22 0.18
N MET A 200 6.78 10.21 0.28
CA MET A 200 6.33 9.70 1.57
C MET A 200 7.49 9.09 2.36
N VAL A 201 8.34 8.27 1.73
CA VAL A 201 9.52 7.69 2.39
C VAL A 201 10.54 8.79 2.75
N SER A 202 10.76 9.78 1.87
CA SER A 202 11.72 10.87 2.13
C SER A 202 11.27 11.77 3.28
N ILE A 203 9.97 12.05 3.41
CA ILE A 203 9.44 12.81 4.55
C ILE A 203 9.67 12.03 5.85
N GLY A 204 9.33 10.74 5.90
CA GLY A 204 9.59 9.91 7.09
C GLY A 204 11.07 9.89 7.46
N PHE A 205 11.95 9.74 6.46
CA PHE A 205 13.40 9.79 6.60
C PHE A 205 13.89 11.14 7.14
N ALA A 206 13.39 12.24 6.59
CA ALA A 206 13.73 13.60 7.00
C ALA A 206 13.25 13.90 8.43
N ILE A 207 12.05 13.44 8.80
CA ILE A 207 11.53 13.58 10.18
C ILE A 207 12.48 12.94 11.17
N ARG A 208 12.92 11.69 10.93
CA ARG A 208 13.85 11.00 11.83
C ARG A 208 15.23 11.66 11.85
N ARG A 209 15.71 12.12 10.69
CA ARG A 209 17.02 12.75 10.53
C ARG A 209 17.17 14.05 11.30
N ASN A 210 16.18 14.91 11.15
CA ASN A 210 16.21 16.27 11.70
C ASN A 210 15.51 16.36 13.06
N ASP A 211 15.09 15.22 13.62
CA ASP A 211 14.35 15.08 14.87
C ASP A 211 13.11 15.99 14.93
N TRP A 212 12.40 16.09 13.80
CA TRP A 212 11.20 16.89 13.71
C TRP A 212 10.08 16.30 14.56
N SER A 213 9.42 17.15 15.31
CA SER A 213 8.26 16.79 16.13
C SER A 213 7.20 17.88 16.05
N LEU A 214 5.94 17.49 16.24
CA LEU A 214 4.82 18.40 16.32
C LEU A 214 3.96 18.07 17.54
N PRO A 215 3.34 19.08 18.20
CA PRO A 215 2.31 18.83 19.19
C PRO A 215 1.15 18.03 18.59
N ALA A 216 0.54 17.14 19.39
CA ALA A 216 -0.57 16.30 18.93
C ALA A 216 -1.79 17.09 18.42
N SER A 217 -2.01 18.32 18.93
CA SER A 217 -3.05 19.23 18.44
C SER A 217 -2.78 19.69 17.01
N SER A 218 -1.58 20.24 16.75
CA SER A 218 -1.14 20.68 15.43
C SER A 218 -1.13 19.52 14.42
N ALA A 219 -0.64 18.35 14.83
CA ALA A 219 -0.63 17.17 13.98
C ALA A 219 -2.05 16.71 13.57
N ARG A 220 -3.01 16.75 14.51
CA ARG A 220 -4.43 16.48 14.19
C ARG A 220 -5.02 17.53 13.26
N ALA A 221 -4.71 18.81 13.47
CA ALA A 221 -5.19 19.88 12.60
C ALA A 221 -4.68 19.69 11.16
N ILE A 222 -3.40 19.34 10.98
CA ILE A 222 -2.81 19.03 9.67
C ILE A 222 -3.48 17.78 9.07
N ALA A 223 -3.71 16.74 9.86
CA ALA A 223 -4.38 15.52 9.38
C ALA A 223 -5.80 15.81 8.87
N LEU A 224 -6.57 16.60 9.63
CA LEU A 224 -7.93 16.99 9.26
C LEU A 224 -7.94 17.93 8.04
N LEU A 225 -7.02 18.88 7.97
CA LEU A 225 -6.86 19.73 6.80
C LEU A 225 -6.56 18.91 5.55
N GLY A 226 -5.60 17.99 5.63
CA GLY A 226 -5.25 17.12 4.51
C GLY A 226 -6.39 16.19 4.09
N LEU A 227 -7.15 15.67 5.06
CA LEU A 227 -8.35 14.87 4.78
C LEU A 227 -9.41 15.69 4.03
N SER A 228 -9.70 16.91 4.50
CA SER A 228 -10.63 17.81 3.83
C SER A 228 -10.14 18.18 2.42
N MET A 229 -8.84 18.46 2.24
CA MET A 229 -8.24 18.70 0.93
C MET A 229 -8.41 17.49 0.01
N HIS A 230 -8.10 16.29 0.50
CA HIS A 230 -8.22 15.05 -0.28
C HIS A 230 -9.65 14.85 -0.81
N PHE A 231 -10.66 15.03 0.04
CA PHE A 231 -12.06 14.91 -0.39
C PHE A 231 -12.49 16.04 -1.32
N ALA A 232 -12.06 17.27 -1.07
CA ALA A 232 -12.34 18.40 -1.97
C ALA A 232 -11.73 18.18 -3.36
N GLU A 233 -10.49 17.69 -3.45
CA GLU A 233 -9.84 17.32 -4.71
C GLU A 233 -10.58 16.17 -5.41
N ALA A 234 -10.93 15.10 -4.67
CA ALA A 234 -11.65 13.96 -5.23
C ALA A 234 -13.02 14.37 -5.81
N LEU A 235 -13.78 15.19 -5.08
CA LEU A 235 -15.06 15.74 -5.55
C LEU A 235 -14.88 16.66 -6.76
N PHE A 236 -13.86 17.52 -6.74
CA PHE A 236 -13.56 18.40 -7.86
C PHE A 236 -13.24 17.61 -9.14
N LEU A 237 -12.36 16.62 -9.05
CA LEU A 237 -11.99 15.75 -10.17
C LEU A 237 -13.18 14.92 -10.65
N HIS A 238 -14.01 14.47 -9.71
CA HIS A 238 -15.21 13.73 -10.04
C HIS A 238 -16.19 14.56 -10.88
N GLY A 239 -16.38 15.84 -10.54
CA GLY A 239 -17.12 16.79 -11.37
C GLY A 239 -16.50 17.05 -12.76
N LYS A 240 -15.30 16.55 -13.04
CA LYS A 240 -14.65 16.57 -14.37
C LYS A 240 -14.70 15.22 -15.09
N GLY A 241 -15.42 14.23 -14.54
CA GLY A 241 -15.59 12.90 -15.13
C GLY A 241 -14.62 11.83 -14.59
N GLN A 242 -13.79 12.14 -13.60
CA GLN A 242 -12.96 11.13 -12.92
C GLN A 242 -13.83 10.25 -12.03
N LEU A 243 -13.66 8.92 -12.09
CA LEU A 243 -14.31 8.03 -11.13
C LEU A 243 -13.78 8.30 -9.72
N PHE A 244 -14.68 8.54 -8.77
CA PHE A 244 -14.32 9.02 -7.43
C PHE A 244 -13.34 8.09 -6.70
N ASN A 245 -13.56 6.77 -6.79
CA ASN A 245 -12.72 5.75 -6.14
C ASN A 245 -11.41 5.42 -6.90
N MET A 246 -11.23 5.92 -8.13
CA MET A 246 -10.05 5.65 -8.97
C MET A 246 -8.88 6.60 -8.70
N ASN A 247 -9.05 7.59 -7.82
CA ASN A 247 -7.94 8.42 -7.37
C ASN A 247 -7.02 7.61 -6.44
N ASP A 248 -5.81 7.30 -6.91
CA ASP A 248 -4.85 6.51 -6.14
C ASP A 248 -4.18 7.31 -5.03
N PHE A 249 -3.82 8.56 -5.33
CA PHE A 249 -3.33 9.56 -4.39
C PHE A 249 -3.58 10.97 -4.97
N LEU A 250 -3.68 11.94 -4.07
CA LEU A 250 -4.01 13.35 -4.31
C LEU A 250 -3.07 14.25 -3.50
N ILE A 251 -3.05 15.57 -3.69
CA ILE A 251 -2.16 16.46 -2.93
C ILE A 251 -2.48 16.39 -1.44
N GLY A 252 -3.77 16.43 -1.08
CA GLY A 252 -4.29 16.27 0.27
C GLY A 252 -3.93 14.94 0.91
N THR A 253 -3.69 13.88 0.11
CA THR A 253 -3.25 12.57 0.62
C THR A 253 -1.90 12.66 1.32
N ALA A 254 -0.96 13.43 0.76
CA ALA A 254 0.34 13.66 1.38
C ALA A 254 0.19 14.42 2.71
N VAL A 255 -0.56 15.53 2.70
CA VAL A 255 -0.79 16.38 3.89
C VAL A 255 -1.46 15.57 5.01
N TRP A 256 -2.50 14.81 4.66
CA TRP A 256 -3.26 13.98 5.57
C TRP A 256 -2.36 12.94 6.25
N SER A 257 -1.59 12.21 5.44
CA SER A 257 -0.73 11.13 5.92
C SER A 257 0.41 11.64 6.79
N VAL A 258 1.00 12.80 6.46
CA VAL A 258 2.01 13.46 7.28
C VAL A 258 1.45 13.92 8.62
N GLY A 259 0.25 14.53 8.63
CA GLY A 259 -0.43 14.90 9.87
C GLY A 259 -0.73 13.69 10.77
N LEU A 260 -1.26 12.60 10.18
CA LEU A 260 -1.49 11.34 10.90
C LEU A 260 -0.19 10.77 11.47
N PHE A 261 0.88 10.76 10.69
CA PHE A 261 2.18 10.26 11.11
C PHE A 261 2.75 11.04 12.30
N PHE A 262 2.71 12.38 12.25
CA PHE A 262 3.11 13.22 13.39
C PHE A 262 2.22 13.01 14.61
N TRP A 263 0.92 12.78 14.43
CA TRP A 263 0.01 12.53 15.54
C TRP A 263 0.35 11.21 16.25
N LEU A 264 0.65 10.17 15.48
CA LEU A 264 1.12 8.89 16.02
C LEU A 264 2.46 9.04 16.75
N LEU A 265 3.40 9.82 16.20
CA LEU A 265 4.68 10.13 16.85
C LEU A 265 4.48 10.89 18.18
N ALA A 266 3.54 11.84 18.23
CA ALA A 266 3.22 12.61 19.44
C ALA A 266 2.48 11.77 20.51
N LYS A 267 2.01 10.57 20.17
CA LYS A 267 1.29 9.66 21.07
C LYS A 267 1.92 8.25 21.06
N PRO A 268 3.20 8.11 21.45
CA PRO A 268 3.95 6.86 21.27
C PRO A 268 3.37 5.66 22.04
N ASN A 269 2.60 5.90 23.11
CA ASN A 269 1.94 4.87 23.91
C ASN A 269 0.52 4.54 23.44
N LEU A 270 0.00 5.19 22.38
CA LEU A 270 -1.29 4.81 21.81
C LEU A 270 -1.22 3.36 21.34
N GLY A 271 -2.19 2.53 21.76
CA GLY A 271 -2.17 1.10 21.43
C GLY A 271 -1.09 0.30 22.16
N GLN A 272 -0.66 0.74 23.36
CA GLN A 272 0.22 -0.02 24.28
C GLN A 272 -0.50 -1.24 24.91
N ALA A 273 -1.18 -2.03 24.09
CA ALA A 273 -1.71 -3.33 24.48
C ALA A 273 -0.93 -4.42 23.72
N PRO A 274 -0.57 -5.55 24.37
CA PRO A 274 0.21 -6.62 23.73
C PRO A 274 -0.38 -7.15 22.42
N VAL A 275 -1.71 -7.06 22.28
CA VAL A 275 -2.43 -7.48 21.07
C VAL A 275 -1.96 -6.72 19.82
N TRP A 276 -1.78 -5.39 19.89
CA TRP A 276 -1.37 -4.59 18.74
C TRP A 276 0.04 -4.94 18.28
N SER A 277 0.97 -5.08 19.23
CA SER A 277 2.33 -5.50 18.95
C SER A 277 2.46 -6.93 18.43
N ARG A 278 1.54 -7.83 18.81
CA ARG A 278 1.48 -9.19 18.26
C ARG A 278 0.92 -9.18 16.84
N LEU A 279 -0.17 -8.45 16.61
CA LEU A 279 -0.80 -8.34 15.30
C LEU A 279 0.09 -7.61 14.27
N SER A 280 0.84 -6.58 14.68
CA SER A 280 1.70 -5.80 13.78
C SER A 280 2.83 -6.62 13.12
N GLN A 281 3.22 -7.74 13.73
CA GLN A 281 4.20 -8.68 13.17
C GLN A 281 3.66 -9.39 11.93
N TRP A 282 2.35 -9.64 11.89
CA TRP A 282 1.66 -10.33 10.81
C TRP A 282 1.24 -9.41 9.66
N VAL A 283 1.31 -8.09 9.85
CA VAL A 283 0.81 -7.11 8.87
C VAL A 283 1.44 -7.28 7.49
N PHE A 284 2.76 -7.42 7.41
CA PHE A 284 3.42 -7.52 6.11
C PHE A 284 3.13 -8.86 5.39
N PRO A 285 3.25 -10.03 6.06
CA PRO A 285 2.80 -11.29 5.46
C PRO A 285 1.34 -11.26 5.00
N MET A 286 0.41 -10.80 5.85
CA MET A 286 -1.00 -10.72 5.50
C MET A 286 -1.24 -9.77 4.33
N TYR A 287 -0.55 -8.63 4.30
CA TYR A 287 -0.57 -7.73 3.16
C TYR A 287 -0.11 -8.41 1.86
N VAL A 288 0.87 -9.30 1.89
CA VAL A 288 1.27 -10.01 0.66
C VAL A 288 0.21 -11.02 0.23
N THR A 289 -0.45 -11.70 1.16
CA THR A 289 -1.37 -12.80 0.86
C THR A 289 -2.83 -12.41 0.65
N HIS A 290 -3.27 -11.25 1.16
CA HIS A 290 -4.71 -10.93 1.27
C HIS A 290 -5.46 -11.00 -0.06
N LEU A 291 -4.87 -10.51 -1.15
CA LEU A 291 -5.58 -10.51 -2.44
C LEU A 291 -5.80 -11.92 -2.99
N PHE A 292 -4.89 -12.87 -2.72
CA PHE A 292 -5.09 -14.28 -3.07
C PHE A 292 -6.29 -14.87 -2.32
N VAL A 293 -6.43 -14.53 -1.04
CA VAL A 293 -7.56 -14.97 -0.21
C VAL A 293 -8.86 -14.31 -0.69
N ILE A 294 -8.83 -13.01 -1.01
CA ILE A 294 -9.96 -12.28 -1.59
C ILE A 294 -10.43 -12.94 -2.89
N ILE A 295 -9.52 -13.27 -3.81
CA ILE A 295 -9.84 -13.96 -5.07
C ILE A 295 -10.57 -15.28 -4.80
N VAL A 296 -10.06 -16.11 -3.88
CA VAL A 296 -10.71 -17.36 -3.50
C VAL A 296 -12.10 -17.11 -2.92
N LEU A 297 -12.25 -16.14 -2.01
CA LEU A 297 -13.53 -15.84 -1.36
C LEU A 297 -14.55 -15.25 -2.30
N PHE A 298 -14.15 -14.46 -3.32
CA PHE A 298 -15.07 -14.02 -4.37
C PHE A 298 -15.62 -15.19 -5.18
N ASN A 299 -14.79 -16.18 -5.50
CA ASN A 299 -15.27 -17.39 -6.17
C ASN A 299 -16.22 -18.18 -5.28
N VAL A 300 -15.90 -18.34 -3.99
CA VAL A 300 -16.79 -19.00 -3.02
C VAL A 300 -18.13 -18.26 -2.92
N ALA A 301 -18.10 -16.93 -2.81
CA ALA A 301 -19.32 -16.12 -2.76
C ALA A 301 -20.16 -16.30 -4.04
N GLY A 302 -19.51 -16.31 -5.22
CA GLY A 302 -20.18 -16.54 -6.49
C GLY A 302 -20.83 -17.92 -6.60
N VAL A 303 -20.13 -18.98 -6.20
CA VAL A 303 -20.66 -20.36 -6.18
C VAL A 303 -21.84 -20.50 -5.22
N LEU A 304 -21.77 -19.83 -4.07
CA LEU A 304 -22.85 -19.84 -3.08
C LEU A 304 -23.99 -18.85 -3.42
N GLY A 305 -23.87 -18.06 -4.49
CA GLY A 305 -24.85 -17.04 -4.86
C GLY A 305 -24.99 -15.91 -3.82
N LEU A 306 -23.97 -15.66 -3.01
CA LEU A 306 -24.00 -14.63 -1.98
C LEU A 306 -23.92 -13.24 -2.62
N THR A 307 -24.78 -12.34 -2.17
CA THR A 307 -24.83 -10.95 -2.62
C THR A 307 -24.75 -9.98 -1.43
N GLN A 308 -24.51 -8.70 -1.73
CA GLN A 308 -24.54 -7.61 -0.76
C GLN A 308 -23.81 -7.96 0.55
N GLY A 309 -24.52 -7.94 1.69
CA GLY A 309 -23.92 -7.99 3.02
C GLY A 309 -23.33 -9.34 3.38
N ALA A 310 -23.92 -10.42 2.86
CA ALA A 310 -23.39 -11.76 3.04
C ALA A 310 -22.07 -11.93 2.29
N LYS A 311 -22.00 -11.44 1.03
CA LYS A 311 -20.76 -11.40 0.24
C LYS A 311 -19.70 -10.57 0.95
N ASP A 312 -20.07 -9.35 1.34
CA ASP A 312 -19.17 -8.38 1.96
C ASP A 312 -18.62 -8.91 3.30
N ALA A 313 -19.46 -9.48 4.16
CA ALA A 313 -19.05 -10.10 5.42
C ALA A 313 -18.12 -11.31 5.19
N LEU A 314 -18.46 -12.19 4.24
CA LEU A 314 -17.62 -13.35 3.90
C LEU A 314 -16.25 -12.90 3.40
N VAL A 315 -16.19 -11.99 2.44
CA VAL A 315 -14.93 -11.53 1.85
C VAL A 315 -14.11 -10.78 2.88
N PHE A 316 -14.68 -9.85 3.64
CA PHE A 316 -13.93 -9.06 4.61
C PHE A 316 -13.41 -9.90 5.78
N ILE A 317 -14.30 -10.56 6.51
CA ILE A 317 -13.94 -11.35 7.70
C ILE A 317 -13.11 -12.56 7.28
N GLY A 318 -13.52 -13.24 6.21
CA GLY A 318 -12.81 -14.37 5.64
C GLY A 318 -11.41 -14.00 5.17
N THR A 319 -11.20 -12.79 4.63
CA THR A 319 -9.85 -12.36 4.22
C THR A 319 -8.94 -12.16 5.41
N LEU A 320 -9.43 -11.52 6.49
CA LEU A 320 -8.62 -11.32 7.69
C LEU A 320 -8.24 -12.66 8.34
N ILE A 321 -9.21 -13.56 8.52
CA ILE A 321 -8.99 -14.88 9.12
C ILE A 321 -8.16 -15.76 8.19
N GLY A 322 -8.56 -15.87 6.92
CA GLY A 322 -7.92 -16.72 5.92
C GLY A 322 -6.48 -16.31 5.64
N SER A 323 -6.19 -15.01 5.56
CA SER A 323 -4.80 -14.53 5.41
C SER A 323 -3.97 -14.84 6.65
N TYR A 324 -4.53 -14.68 7.84
CA TYR A 324 -3.83 -15.03 9.08
C TYR A 324 -3.51 -16.53 9.13
N LEU A 325 -4.49 -17.39 8.85
CA LEU A 325 -4.30 -18.85 8.84
C LEU A 325 -3.30 -19.29 7.77
N LEU A 326 -3.39 -18.73 6.56
CA LEU A 326 -2.45 -19.00 5.47
C LEU A 326 -1.03 -18.63 5.87
N VAL A 327 -0.83 -17.45 6.45
CA VAL A 327 0.49 -17.00 6.90
C VAL A 327 1.04 -17.90 8.02
N VAL A 328 0.20 -18.27 9.00
CA VAL A 328 0.61 -19.21 10.07
C VAL A 328 0.99 -20.57 9.50
N ALA A 329 0.30 -21.04 8.45
CA ALA A 329 0.67 -22.27 7.75
C ALA A 329 2.01 -22.11 7.00
N LEU A 330 2.20 -21.00 6.28
CA LEU A 330 3.43 -20.70 5.54
C LEU A 330 4.66 -20.60 6.45
N ASP A 331 4.50 -20.13 7.68
CA ASP A 331 5.59 -20.04 8.65
C ASP A 331 6.19 -21.39 9.05
N LYS A 332 5.45 -22.49 8.84
CA LYS A 332 5.95 -23.85 9.02
C LYS A 332 6.75 -24.37 7.82
N THR A 333 6.81 -23.62 6.72
CA THR A 333 7.41 -24.03 5.45
C THR A 333 8.70 -23.24 5.14
N PRO A 334 9.47 -23.60 4.10
CA PRO A 334 10.56 -22.76 3.59
C PRO A 334 10.13 -21.38 3.07
N MET A 335 8.83 -21.19 2.78
CA MET A 335 8.26 -19.92 2.31
C MET A 335 7.95 -18.92 3.43
N SER A 336 8.28 -19.24 4.68
CA SER A 336 8.13 -18.31 5.81
C SER A 336 8.78 -16.97 5.50
N PHE A 337 8.02 -15.89 5.67
CA PHE A 337 8.50 -14.53 5.46
C PHE A 337 9.68 -14.19 6.38
N ALA A 338 9.69 -14.71 7.60
CA ALA A 338 10.79 -14.54 8.54
C ALA A 338 12.08 -15.19 8.01
N ARG A 339 11.97 -16.44 7.54
CA ARG A 339 13.11 -17.18 6.96
C ARG A 339 13.64 -16.52 5.69
N LEU A 340 12.74 -16.05 4.81
CA LEU A 340 13.12 -15.33 3.60
C LEU A 340 13.88 -14.04 3.91
N ARG A 341 13.48 -13.30 4.95
CA ARG A 341 14.18 -12.08 5.38
C ARG A 341 15.56 -12.37 6.00
N LEU A 342 15.67 -13.42 6.81
CA LEU A 342 16.93 -13.79 7.47
C LEU A 342 18.05 -14.16 6.49
N ARG A 343 17.72 -14.68 5.29
CA ARG A 343 18.71 -15.04 4.26
C ARG A 343 19.52 -13.85 3.72
N PHE A 344 19.07 -12.62 3.96
CA PHE A 344 19.71 -11.39 3.46
C PHE A 344 20.05 -10.39 4.55
N ALA A 345 19.92 -10.78 5.83
CA ALA A 345 20.15 -9.93 7.01
C ALA A 345 21.62 -9.58 7.24
#